data_AF-A0A1F6HS98-F1
#
_entry.id   AF-A0A1F6HS98-F1
#
_cell.length_a   1.000
_cell.length_b   1.000
_cell.length_c   1.000
_cell.angle_alpha   90.00
_cell.angle_beta   90.00
_cell.angle_gamma   90.00
#
_symmetry.space_group_name_H-M   'P 1'
#
loop_
_entity.id
_entity.type
_entity.pdbx_description
1 polymer ?
#
loop_
_entity_poly.entity_id
_entity_poly.type
_entity_poly.pdbx_seq_one_letter_code
_entity_poly.pdbx_strand_id
1 'polypeptide(L)'
;MEPNQPSHSEAPGQSISQEVTFSLEGKPASIRVNQVNDLFSDIRKFNNQFSMRAMIAKLLTSNLRTPEDQPSSGLNQVGQETQMLTASGVNLVHESTLDKLGLDLEPVEGKNARLFTRGQKVGEGEMRVNIKDRGKFLGFLHALDPQQVEKTELRENLHSLSNILAQQIYDQYDLQQPSDEALQLFGSLESITQEYKRLGIGGIERLETYLNHAKHGDLREWILIEHQNLLSNPGESFGPADWQEDSSFERLKSRWDRALAVLRMTQENPKAQDLYGQLFSNLARSAKIALVDLKNLDYWPEGQKAEIEKYMQGINQTFENPPQSPPQPNPTP
;
A
#
# COMPACT_ATOMS: atom_id res chain seq x y z
N MET A 1 9.53 -14.64 68.88
CA MET A 1 8.70 -13.62 68.24
C MET A 1 9.41 -13.19 66.98
N GLU A 2 8.95 -13.70 65.85
CA GLU A 2 8.94 -13.05 64.54
C GLU A 2 8.05 -13.94 63.67
N PRO A 3 6.88 -13.48 63.21
CA PRO A 3 6.02 -14.27 62.35
C PRO A 3 6.55 -14.17 60.91
N ASN A 4 6.93 -15.32 60.34
CA ASN A 4 7.18 -15.44 58.90
C ASN A 4 5.93 -14.97 58.14
N GLN A 5 6.10 -13.90 57.37
CA GLN A 5 5.11 -13.42 56.41
C GLN A 5 4.79 -14.51 55.38
N PRO A 6 3.52 -14.70 54.99
CA PRO A 6 3.21 -15.51 53.82
C PRO A 6 3.76 -14.83 52.58
N SER A 7 4.60 -15.59 51.87
CA SER A 7 4.98 -15.38 50.46
C SER A 7 3.81 -14.83 49.67
N HIS A 8 4.04 -13.68 49.02
CA HIS A 8 3.12 -13.10 48.06
C HIS A 8 2.62 -14.17 47.08
N SER A 9 1.32 -14.41 47.13
CA SER A 9 0.59 -15.13 46.09
C SER A 9 0.83 -14.43 44.76
N GLU A 10 1.41 -15.15 43.79
CA GLU A 10 1.26 -14.81 42.39
C GLU A 10 -0.24 -14.72 42.10
N ALA A 11 -0.71 -13.54 41.69
CA ALA A 11 -2.08 -13.38 41.25
C ALA A 11 -2.32 -14.31 40.06
N PRO A 12 -3.45 -15.06 40.02
CA PRO A 12 -3.76 -15.95 38.93
C PRO A 12 -3.80 -15.16 37.62
N GLY A 13 -3.08 -15.65 36.61
CA GLY A 13 -3.03 -15.06 35.27
C GLY A 13 -4.45 -14.77 34.79
N GLN A 14 -4.76 -13.49 34.58
CA GLN A 14 -6.05 -13.07 34.03
C GLN A 14 -6.25 -13.78 32.69
N SER A 15 -7.24 -14.68 32.64
CA SER A 15 -7.69 -15.29 31.40
C SER A 15 -8.14 -14.18 30.47
N ILE A 16 -7.41 -13.97 29.39
CA ILE A 16 -7.72 -12.97 28.38
C ILE A 16 -9.08 -13.33 27.77
N SER A 17 -10.01 -12.37 27.71
CA SER A 17 -11.28 -12.61 27.04
C SER A 17 -11.05 -12.99 25.58
N GLN A 18 -11.70 -14.07 25.12
CA GLN A 18 -11.70 -14.46 23.71
C GLN A 18 -12.86 -13.82 22.93
N GLU A 19 -13.64 -12.98 23.61
CA GLU A 19 -14.84 -12.32 23.11
C GLU A 19 -14.69 -10.81 23.27
N VAL A 20 -14.98 -10.07 22.19
CA VAL A 20 -14.95 -8.61 22.14
C VAL A 20 -16.39 -8.14 22.02
N THR A 21 -16.87 -7.43 23.04
CA THR A 21 -18.23 -6.91 23.10
C THR A 21 -18.22 -5.41 22.88
N PHE A 22 -19.05 -4.92 21.96
CA PHE A 22 -19.12 -3.52 21.56
C PHE A 22 -20.56 -3.12 21.23
N SER A 23 -20.83 -1.82 21.12
CA SER A 23 -22.17 -1.30 20.83
C SER A 23 -22.29 -0.92 19.36
N LEU A 24 -23.31 -1.45 18.69
CA LEU A 24 -23.70 -1.10 17.33
C LEU A 24 -25.06 -0.42 17.38
N GLU A 25 -25.10 0.89 17.12
CA GLU A 25 -26.35 1.69 17.14
C GLU A 25 -27.15 1.52 18.45
N GLY A 26 -26.45 1.35 19.57
CA GLY A 26 -27.06 1.13 20.88
C GLY A 26 -27.45 -0.33 21.19
N LYS A 27 -27.16 -1.29 20.29
CA LYS A 27 -27.35 -2.73 20.52
C LYS A 27 -26.03 -3.42 20.82
N PRO A 28 -25.97 -4.33 21.80
CA PRO A 28 -24.75 -5.10 22.06
C PRO A 28 -24.45 -6.04 20.89
N ALA A 29 -23.22 -5.98 20.41
CA ALA A 29 -22.63 -6.91 19.45
C ALA A 29 -21.44 -7.60 20.10
N SER A 30 -21.18 -8.82 19.66
CA SER A 30 -20.05 -9.61 20.11
C SER A 30 -19.40 -10.37 18.95
N ILE A 31 -18.08 -10.41 18.97
CA ILE A 31 -17.25 -11.15 18.03
C ILE A 31 -16.14 -11.90 18.78
N ARG A 32 -15.87 -13.14 18.38
CA ARG A 32 -14.77 -13.91 18.96
C ARG A 32 -13.46 -13.55 18.28
N VAL A 33 -12.39 -13.43 19.05
CA VAL A 33 -11.04 -13.12 18.56
C VAL A 33 -10.60 -14.10 17.47
N ASN A 34 -10.87 -15.40 17.64
CA ASN A 34 -10.52 -16.41 16.64
C ASN A 34 -11.24 -16.19 15.30
N GLN A 35 -12.48 -15.71 15.28
CA GLN A 35 -13.20 -15.41 14.03
C GLN A 35 -12.52 -14.27 13.26
N VAL A 36 -12.04 -13.27 13.98
CA VAL A 36 -11.28 -12.15 13.41
C VAL A 36 -9.93 -12.65 12.87
N ASN A 37 -9.25 -13.51 13.62
CA ASN A 37 -7.97 -14.07 13.19
C ASN A 37 -8.11 -14.97 11.96
N ASP A 38 -9.14 -15.81 11.91
CA ASP A 38 -9.43 -16.68 10.76
C ASP A 38 -9.69 -15.85 9.50
N LEU A 39 -10.50 -14.77 9.61
CA LEU A 39 -10.75 -13.83 8.53
C LEU A 39 -9.45 -13.22 7.97
N PHE A 40 -8.63 -12.61 8.83
CA PHE A 40 -7.39 -11.97 8.38
C PHE A 40 -6.34 -12.97 7.89
N SER A 41 -6.32 -14.19 8.45
CA SER A 41 -5.49 -15.29 7.97
C SER A 41 -5.89 -15.68 6.54
N ASP A 42 -7.19 -15.78 6.25
CA ASP A 42 -7.67 -16.15 4.92
C ASP A 42 -7.48 -15.02 3.89
N ILE A 43 -7.63 -13.75 4.28
CA ILE A 43 -7.22 -12.60 3.45
C ILE A 43 -5.73 -12.69 3.10
N ARG A 44 -4.88 -12.96 4.09
CA ARG A 44 -3.42 -13.11 3.88
C ARG A 44 -3.10 -14.29 2.96
N LYS A 45 -3.76 -15.44 3.16
CA LYS A 45 -3.61 -16.61 2.29
C LYS A 45 -4.06 -16.31 0.87
N PHE A 46 -5.16 -15.58 0.67
CA PHE A 46 -5.61 -15.13 -0.65
C PHE A 46 -4.52 -14.28 -1.31
N ASN A 47 -4.07 -13.21 -0.66
CA ASN A 47 -3.04 -12.31 -1.19
C ASN A 47 -1.71 -13.04 -1.50
N ASN A 48 -1.28 -13.95 -0.63
CA ASN A 48 -0.03 -14.69 -0.80
C ASN A 48 -0.03 -15.62 -2.03
N GLN A 49 -1.19 -16.09 -2.48
CA GLN A 49 -1.30 -16.95 -3.68
C GLN A 49 -0.90 -16.23 -4.98
N PHE A 50 -0.90 -14.90 -4.95
CA PHE A 50 -0.53 -14.03 -6.05
C PHE A 50 0.83 -13.34 -5.84
N SER A 51 1.56 -13.70 -4.78
CA SER A 51 2.93 -13.22 -4.58
C SER A 51 3.87 -13.74 -5.66
N MET A 52 4.89 -12.96 -6.03
CA MET A 52 5.91 -13.37 -7.01
C MET A 52 6.57 -14.70 -6.63
N ARG A 53 6.81 -14.95 -5.34
CA ARG A 53 7.37 -16.22 -4.87
C ARG A 53 6.44 -17.41 -5.13
N ALA A 54 5.15 -17.26 -4.83
CA ALA A 54 4.15 -18.29 -5.11
C ALA A 54 4.01 -18.52 -6.62
N MET A 55 4.07 -17.46 -7.43
CA MET A 55 4.06 -17.57 -8.90
C MET A 55 5.30 -18.28 -9.44
N ILE A 56 6.51 -17.93 -8.98
CA ILE A 56 7.75 -18.61 -9.36
C ILE A 56 7.70 -20.09 -8.96
N ALA A 57 7.25 -20.40 -7.74
CA ALA A 57 7.09 -21.79 -7.28
C ALA A 57 6.09 -22.58 -8.15
N LYS A 58 4.96 -21.97 -8.53
CA LYS A 58 3.99 -22.55 -9.47
C LYS A 58 4.62 -22.81 -10.85
N LEU A 59 5.39 -21.87 -11.39
CA LEU A 59 6.07 -22.02 -12.68
C LEU A 59 7.15 -23.13 -12.66
N LEU A 60 7.93 -23.19 -11.58
CA LEU A 60 8.95 -24.23 -11.41
C LEU A 60 8.30 -25.62 -11.29
N THR A 61 7.23 -25.75 -10.51
CA THR A 61 6.51 -27.03 -10.32
C THR A 61 5.74 -27.47 -11.57
N SER A 62 5.19 -26.54 -12.36
CA SER A 62 4.52 -26.88 -13.62
C SER A 62 5.51 -27.36 -14.69
N ASN A 63 6.72 -26.80 -14.72
CA ASN A 63 7.76 -27.19 -15.68
C ASN A 63 8.48 -28.49 -15.33
N LEU A 64 8.33 -28.98 -14.09
CA LEU A 64 8.88 -30.26 -13.62
C LEU A 64 7.92 -31.45 -13.83
N ARG A 65 6.68 -31.22 -14.29
CA ARG A 65 5.76 -32.30 -14.65
C ARG A 65 6.05 -32.79 -16.07
N THR A 66 6.73 -33.94 -16.18
CA THR A 66 6.92 -34.66 -17.44
C THR A 66 5.59 -35.26 -17.94
N PRO A 67 5.38 -35.40 -19.27
CA PRO A 67 4.11 -35.88 -19.85
C PRO A 67 3.76 -37.35 -19.58
N GLU A 68 4.62 -38.11 -18.88
CA GLU A 68 4.49 -39.57 -18.75
C GLU A 68 3.70 -40.06 -17.52
N ASP A 69 3.27 -39.17 -16.62
CA ASP A 69 2.44 -39.55 -15.46
C ASP A 69 0.93 -39.49 -15.78
N GLN A 70 0.50 -40.22 -16.82
CA GLN A 70 -0.90 -40.62 -16.95
C GLN A 70 -1.07 -42.10 -16.59
N PRO A 71 -1.62 -42.45 -15.41
CA PRO A 71 -2.31 -43.71 -15.26
C PRO A 71 -3.74 -43.54 -15.80
N SER A 72 -3.99 -44.20 -16.92
CA SER A 72 -5.33 -44.58 -17.36
C SER A 72 -6.06 -45.37 -16.25
N SER A 73 -7.35 -45.06 -16.07
CA SER A 73 -8.33 -45.74 -15.21
C SER A 73 -8.23 -45.47 -13.70
N GLY A 74 -9.12 -44.60 -13.21
CA GLY A 74 -9.43 -44.50 -11.79
C GLY A 74 -10.00 -43.14 -11.41
N LEU A 75 -11.32 -43.05 -11.29
CA LEU A 75 -12.09 -41.88 -10.84
C LEU A 75 -11.83 -41.46 -9.37
N ASN A 76 -10.71 -41.84 -8.77
CA ASN A 76 -10.39 -41.53 -7.37
C ASN A 76 -8.87 -41.38 -7.22
N GLN A 77 -8.41 -40.13 -7.15
CA GLN A 77 -7.08 -39.61 -6.74
C GLN A 77 -6.57 -38.56 -7.74
N VAL A 78 -7.36 -37.49 -7.93
CA VAL A 78 -6.78 -36.19 -8.29
C VAL A 78 -6.08 -35.70 -7.02
N GLY A 79 -4.75 -35.85 -7.00
CA GLY A 79 -3.90 -35.44 -5.90
C GLY A 79 -4.10 -33.96 -5.57
N GLN A 80 -4.41 -33.69 -4.31
CA GLN A 80 -4.24 -32.42 -3.59
C GLN A 80 -4.04 -31.20 -4.51
N GLU A 81 -5.10 -30.80 -5.21
CA GLU A 81 -5.20 -29.41 -5.63
C GLU A 81 -5.21 -28.61 -4.32
N THR A 82 -4.17 -27.83 -4.07
CA THR A 82 -4.26 -26.72 -3.12
C THR A 82 -5.39 -25.84 -3.66
N GLN A 83 -6.63 -26.06 -3.18
CA GLN A 83 -7.79 -25.30 -3.61
C GLN A 83 -7.41 -23.83 -3.46
N MET A 84 -7.34 -23.11 -4.58
CA MET A 84 -7.10 -21.68 -4.53
C MET A 84 -8.27 -21.07 -3.77
N LEU A 85 -7.98 -20.32 -2.70
CA LEU A 85 -9.03 -19.53 -2.05
C LEU A 85 -9.51 -18.52 -3.09
N THR A 86 -10.82 -18.50 -3.34
CA THR A 86 -11.46 -17.48 -4.17
C THR A 86 -11.93 -16.35 -3.26
N ALA A 87 -11.98 -15.11 -3.79
CA ALA A 87 -12.47 -13.98 -3.00
C ALA A 87 -13.92 -14.19 -2.55
N SER A 88 -14.76 -14.75 -3.43
CA SER A 88 -16.15 -15.13 -3.08
C SER A 88 -16.21 -16.18 -1.98
N GLY A 89 -15.27 -17.13 -1.95
CA GLY A 89 -15.17 -18.13 -0.88
C GLY A 89 -14.82 -17.51 0.46
N VAL A 90 -13.84 -16.60 0.50
CA VAL A 90 -13.49 -15.86 1.72
C VAL A 90 -14.67 -15.02 2.21
N ASN A 91 -15.34 -14.29 1.31
CA ASN A 91 -16.53 -13.50 1.64
C ASN A 91 -17.65 -14.35 2.24
N LEU A 92 -17.95 -15.51 1.62
CA LEU A 92 -19.02 -16.39 2.09
C LEU A 92 -18.72 -17.01 3.46
N VAL A 93 -17.48 -17.46 3.68
CA VAL A 93 -17.08 -18.07 4.96
C VAL A 93 -17.14 -17.07 6.11
N HIS A 94 -16.79 -15.80 5.83
CA HIS A 94 -16.65 -14.77 6.85
C HIS A 94 -17.77 -13.72 6.84
N GLU A 95 -18.88 -13.96 6.14
CA GLU A 95 -19.98 -12.99 5.95
C GLU A 95 -20.45 -12.36 7.26
N SER A 96 -20.73 -13.19 8.28
CA SER A 96 -21.17 -12.68 9.59
C SER A 96 -20.09 -11.89 10.33
N THR A 97 -18.82 -12.28 10.19
CA THR A 97 -17.68 -11.57 10.80
C THR A 97 -17.49 -10.21 10.13
N LEU A 98 -17.53 -10.19 8.79
CA LEU A 98 -17.43 -8.99 7.96
C LEU A 98 -18.56 -8.00 8.28
N ASP A 99 -19.82 -8.46 8.30
CA ASP A 99 -20.96 -7.61 8.64
C ASP A 99 -20.85 -7.01 10.05
N LYS A 100 -20.41 -7.79 11.05
CA LYS A 100 -20.20 -7.29 12.42
C LYS A 100 -19.08 -6.26 12.52
N LEU A 101 -18.01 -6.45 11.75
CA LEU A 101 -16.89 -5.52 11.70
C LEU A 101 -17.17 -4.30 10.81
N GLY A 102 -18.23 -4.32 10.00
CA GLY A 102 -18.50 -3.27 9.02
C GLY A 102 -17.52 -3.27 7.85
N LEU A 103 -16.98 -4.44 7.51
CA LEU A 103 -16.01 -4.63 6.44
C LEU A 103 -16.64 -5.35 5.24
N ASP A 104 -16.11 -5.09 4.06
CA ASP A 104 -16.43 -5.83 2.84
C ASP A 104 -15.13 -6.15 2.10
N LEU A 105 -15.09 -7.27 1.38
CA LEU A 105 -13.91 -7.68 0.62
C LEU A 105 -14.20 -7.70 -0.87
N GLU A 106 -13.29 -7.11 -1.63
CA GLU A 106 -13.40 -7.03 -3.09
C GLU A 106 -12.08 -7.50 -3.73
N PRO A 107 -12.11 -8.46 -4.67
CA PRO A 107 -10.91 -8.78 -5.43
C PRO A 107 -10.57 -7.63 -6.39
N VAL A 108 -9.32 -7.20 -6.39
CA VAL A 108 -8.81 -6.24 -7.38
C VAL A 108 -7.75 -6.88 -8.27
N GLU A 109 -7.66 -6.38 -9.51
CA GLU A 109 -6.57 -6.77 -10.40
C GLU A 109 -5.24 -6.28 -9.82
N GLY A 110 -4.44 -7.18 -9.25
CA GLY A 110 -3.09 -6.82 -8.79
C GLY A 110 -2.16 -6.59 -9.98
N LYS A 111 -1.29 -5.58 -9.89
CA LYS A 111 -0.30 -5.27 -10.95
C LYS A 111 0.63 -6.45 -11.29
N ASN A 112 0.85 -7.34 -10.32
CA ASN A 112 1.69 -8.54 -10.46
C ASN A 112 0.92 -9.76 -10.97
N ALA A 113 -0.43 -9.72 -11.05
CA ALA A 113 -1.27 -10.84 -11.48
C ALA A 113 -1.45 -10.91 -13.01
N ARG A 114 -0.38 -10.68 -13.76
CA ARG A 114 -0.36 -10.94 -15.21
C ARG A 114 0.05 -12.38 -15.49
N LEU A 115 -0.77 -13.34 -15.07
CA LEU A 115 -0.66 -14.71 -15.57
C LEU A 115 -1.53 -14.85 -16.83
N PHE A 116 -0.89 -15.23 -17.93
CA PHE A 116 -1.54 -15.75 -19.12
C PHE A 116 -1.56 -17.28 -19.01
N THR A 117 -2.63 -17.84 -18.45
CA THR A 117 -2.90 -19.28 -18.56
C THR A 117 -3.84 -19.50 -19.74
N ARG A 118 -3.35 -20.18 -20.80
CA ARG A 118 -4.15 -20.56 -21.99
C ARG A 118 -4.94 -19.40 -22.64
N GLY A 119 -4.32 -18.22 -22.74
CA GLY A 119 -4.94 -17.07 -23.41
C GLY A 119 -6.06 -16.37 -22.63
N GLN A 120 -6.34 -16.76 -21.38
CA GLN A 120 -7.26 -16.03 -20.50
C GLN A 120 -6.49 -15.27 -19.42
N LYS A 121 -6.83 -13.98 -19.28
CA LYS A 121 -6.36 -13.09 -18.22
C LYS A 121 -7.02 -13.54 -16.91
N VAL A 122 -6.25 -14.17 -16.02
CA VAL A 122 -6.73 -14.50 -14.66
C VAL A 122 -6.22 -13.40 -13.75
N GLY A 123 -7.01 -12.34 -13.61
CA GLY A 123 -6.61 -11.07 -13.02
C GLY A 123 -7.20 -10.81 -11.64
N GLU A 124 -7.16 -11.76 -10.71
CA GLU A 124 -7.33 -11.43 -9.29
C GLU A 124 -5.93 -11.39 -8.69
N GLY A 125 -5.52 -10.27 -8.08
CA GLY A 125 -4.14 -10.14 -7.59
C GLY A 125 -4.05 -9.76 -6.12
N GLU A 126 -5.00 -8.99 -5.60
CA GLU A 126 -5.01 -8.59 -4.19
C GLU A 126 -6.46 -8.45 -3.69
N MET A 127 -6.68 -8.74 -2.41
CA MET A 127 -7.93 -8.49 -1.72
C MET A 127 -7.94 -7.06 -1.20
N ARG A 128 -8.89 -6.26 -1.69
CA ARG A 128 -9.23 -4.98 -1.11
C ARG A 128 -10.16 -5.20 0.07
N VAL A 129 -9.91 -4.46 1.15
CA VAL A 129 -10.76 -4.39 2.35
C VAL A 129 -11.42 -3.01 2.39
N ASN A 130 -12.73 -2.97 2.22
CA ASN A 130 -13.54 -1.76 2.24
C ASN A 130 -14.21 -1.59 3.60
N ILE A 131 -14.20 -0.37 4.14
CA ILE A 131 -14.90 -0.03 5.38
C ILE A 131 -16.31 0.44 5.00
N LYS A 132 -17.28 -0.47 5.00
CA LYS A 132 -18.69 -0.15 4.69
C LYS A 132 -19.41 0.54 5.82
N ASP A 133 -19.07 0.21 7.05
CA ASP A 133 -19.64 0.82 8.24
C ASP A 133 -18.53 1.21 9.21
N ARG A 134 -18.18 2.51 9.16
CA ARG A 134 -17.19 3.14 10.03
C ARG A 134 -17.52 2.92 11.50
N GLY A 135 -18.79 3.01 11.89
CA GLY A 135 -19.22 2.90 13.28
C GLY A 135 -18.94 1.52 13.84
N LYS A 136 -19.26 0.47 13.07
CA LYS A 136 -18.95 -0.92 13.44
C LYS A 136 -17.45 -1.15 13.57
N PHE A 137 -16.66 -0.75 12.58
CA PHE A 137 -15.22 -1.02 12.58
C PHE A 137 -14.49 -0.30 13.71
N LEU A 138 -14.76 1.00 13.89
CA LEU A 138 -14.18 1.78 14.98
C LEU A 138 -14.69 1.32 16.34
N GLY A 139 -15.96 0.92 16.46
CA GLY A 139 -16.51 0.35 17.69
C GLY A 139 -15.79 -0.92 18.09
N PHE A 140 -15.49 -1.80 17.14
CA PHE A 140 -14.66 -2.98 17.37
C PHE A 140 -13.25 -2.60 17.84
N LEU A 141 -12.54 -1.72 17.11
CA LEU A 141 -11.18 -1.31 17.49
C LEU A 141 -11.15 -0.69 18.88
N HIS A 142 -12.11 0.17 19.21
CA HIS A 142 -12.23 0.83 20.50
C HIS A 142 -12.44 -0.16 21.65
N ALA A 143 -13.23 -1.22 21.42
CA ALA A 143 -13.52 -2.25 22.42
C ALA A 143 -12.35 -3.22 22.68
N LEU A 144 -11.32 -3.23 21.83
CA LEU A 144 -10.13 -4.03 22.06
C LEU A 144 -9.30 -3.51 23.24
N ASP A 145 -8.93 -4.43 24.13
CA ASP A 145 -7.96 -4.19 25.20
C ASP A 145 -6.53 -4.39 24.65
N PRO A 146 -5.57 -3.46 24.87
CA PRO A 146 -4.18 -3.63 24.47
C PRO A 146 -3.57 -4.97 24.91
N GLN A 147 -3.90 -5.49 26.11
CA GLN A 147 -3.38 -6.79 26.55
C GLN A 147 -3.93 -7.96 25.73
N GLN A 148 -5.19 -7.87 25.30
CA GLN A 148 -5.81 -8.87 24.43
C GLN A 148 -5.15 -8.87 23.05
N VAL A 149 -4.83 -7.69 22.52
CA VAL A 149 -4.14 -7.54 21.24
C VAL A 149 -2.71 -8.08 21.31
N GLU A 150 -1.97 -7.78 22.38
CA GLU A 150 -0.57 -8.21 22.54
C GLU A 150 -0.43 -9.74 22.67
N LYS A 151 -1.39 -10.40 23.31
CA LYS A 151 -1.33 -11.83 23.63
C LYS A 151 -2.07 -12.71 22.61
N THR A 152 -2.53 -12.15 21.50
CA THR A 152 -3.23 -12.87 20.42
C THR A 152 -2.66 -12.49 19.05
N GLU A 153 -3.05 -13.21 17.99
CA GLU A 153 -2.63 -12.89 16.62
C GLU A 153 -3.25 -11.59 16.07
N LEU A 154 -4.14 -10.93 16.83
CA LEU A 154 -4.76 -9.67 16.44
C LEU A 154 -3.73 -8.59 16.14
N ARG A 155 -2.62 -8.54 16.86
CA ARG A 155 -1.57 -7.54 16.62
C ARG A 155 -1.03 -7.64 15.19
N GLU A 156 -0.64 -8.84 14.77
CA GLU A 156 -0.11 -9.09 13.44
C GLU A 156 -1.19 -8.90 12.37
N ASN A 157 -2.43 -9.30 12.67
CA ASN A 157 -3.55 -9.18 11.75
C ASN A 157 -3.95 -7.71 11.50
N LEU A 158 -4.01 -6.89 12.55
CA LEU A 158 -4.28 -5.45 12.44
C LEU A 158 -3.11 -4.71 11.78
N HIS A 159 -1.86 -5.11 12.05
CA HIS A 159 -0.71 -4.60 11.30
C HIS A 159 -0.76 -5.00 9.81
N SER A 160 -1.16 -6.24 9.49
CA SER A 160 -1.36 -6.66 8.10
C SER A 160 -2.46 -5.84 7.43
N LEU A 161 -3.54 -5.53 8.16
CA LEU A 161 -4.61 -4.67 7.65
C LEU A 161 -4.13 -3.24 7.41
N SER A 162 -3.28 -2.67 8.28
CA SER A 162 -2.72 -1.33 8.06
C SER A 162 -1.95 -1.25 6.74
N ASN A 163 -1.18 -2.29 6.43
CA ASN A 163 -0.44 -2.38 5.16
C ASN A 163 -1.38 -2.50 3.95
N ILE A 164 -2.46 -3.28 4.06
CA ILE A 164 -3.47 -3.41 3.00
C ILE A 164 -4.15 -2.06 2.74
N LEU A 165 -4.57 -1.35 3.80
CA LEU A 165 -5.19 -0.02 3.67
C LEU A 165 -4.23 1.00 3.07
N ALA A 166 -2.95 0.97 3.45
CA ALA A 166 -1.93 1.85 2.88
C ALA A 166 -1.74 1.55 1.38
N GLN A 167 -1.65 0.28 1.01
CA GLN A 167 -1.53 -0.14 -0.38
C GLN A 167 -2.76 0.30 -1.21
N GLN A 168 -3.96 0.18 -0.65
CA GLN A 168 -5.19 0.65 -1.30
C GLN A 168 -5.15 2.15 -1.63
N ILE A 169 -4.69 2.98 -0.68
CA ILE A 169 -4.52 4.43 -0.89
C ILE A 169 -3.43 4.71 -1.93
N TYR A 170 -2.34 3.96 -1.88
CA TYR A 170 -1.21 4.11 -2.78
C TYR A 170 -1.63 3.85 -4.23
N ASP A 171 -2.29 2.72 -4.53
CA ASP A 171 -2.47 2.34 -5.93
C ASP A 171 -3.79 1.72 -6.36
N GLN A 172 -4.78 1.64 -5.48
CA GLN A 172 -6.08 1.07 -5.83
C GLN A 172 -7.20 2.10 -5.94
N TYR A 173 -7.08 3.25 -5.28
CA TYR A 173 -8.06 4.32 -5.35
C TYR A 173 -7.67 5.40 -6.36
N ASP A 174 -8.66 5.90 -7.09
CA ASP A 174 -8.52 7.13 -7.88
C ASP A 174 -8.64 8.34 -6.94
N LEU A 175 -7.53 9.03 -6.69
CA LEU A 175 -7.50 10.20 -5.81
C LEU A 175 -8.00 11.49 -6.47
N GLN A 176 -8.21 11.49 -7.79
CA GLN A 176 -8.81 12.59 -8.53
C GLN A 176 -10.34 12.49 -8.52
N GLN A 177 -10.87 11.26 -8.61
CA GLN A 177 -12.29 10.95 -8.50
C GLN A 177 -12.51 9.84 -7.47
N PRO A 178 -12.42 10.14 -6.16
CA PRO A 178 -12.54 9.14 -5.10
C PRO A 178 -13.91 8.44 -5.14
N SER A 179 -13.92 7.12 -5.10
CA SER A 179 -15.15 6.34 -4.87
C SER A 179 -15.68 6.56 -3.45
N ASP A 180 -16.93 6.15 -3.21
CA ASP A 180 -17.54 6.20 -1.89
C ASP A 180 -16.72 5.41 -0.85
N GLU A 181 -16.17 4.25 -1.23
CA GLU A 181 -15.31 3.43 -0.37
C GLU A 181 -14.01 4.17 0.00
N ALA A 182 -13.41 4.89 -0.96
CA ALA A 182 -12.21 5.69 -0.72
C ALA A 182 -12.53 6.83 0.26
N LEU A 183 -13.65 7.52 0.05
CA LEU A 183 -14.12 8.60 0.94
C LEU A 183 -14.40 8.09 2.36
N GLN A 184 -15.01 6.91 2.50
CA GLN A 184 -15.24 6.29 3.81
C GLN A 184 -13.94 5.94 4.54
N LEU A 185 -12.94 5.39 3.82
CA LEU A 185 -11.62 5.14 4.38
C LEU A 185 -10.96 6.45 4.83
N PHE A 186 -10.93 7.48 3.98
CA PHE A 186 -10.33 8.77 4.32
C PHE A 186 -11.01 9.44 5.52
N GLY A 187 -12.34 9.39 5.57
CA GLY A 187 -13.12 9.90 6.71
C GLY A 187 -12.88 9.14 8.01
N SER A 188 -12.35 7.92 7.95
CA SER A 188 -12.09 7.04 9.09
C SER A 188 -10.60 6.99 9.49
N LEU A 189 -9.70 7.38 8.59
CA LEU A 189 -8.26 7.13 8.70
C LEU A 189 -7.63 7.72 9.96
N GLU A 190 -8.05 8.91 10.37
CA GLU A 190 -7.61 9.53 11.63
C GLU A 190 -8.02 8.70 12.86
N SER A 191 -9.27 8.27 12.93
CA SER A 191 -9.75 7.47 14.06
C SER A 191 -9.07 6.09 14.08
N ILE A 192 -8.87 5.47 12.92
CA ILE A 192 -8.17 4.18 12.81
C ILE A 192 -6.73 4.30 13.29
N THR A 193 -6.00 5.31 12.83
CA THR A 193 -4.60 5.53 13.24
C THR A 193 -4.48 5.83 14.74
N GLN A 194 -5.42 6.59 15.33
CA GLN A 194 -5.48 6.81 16.78
C GLN A 194 -5.72 5.52 17.57
N GLU A 195 -6.67 4.69 17.15
CA GLU A 195 -6.94 3.41 17.80
C GLU A 195 -5.75 2.44 17.66
N TYR A 196 -5.09 2.40 16.50
CA TYR A 196 -3.89 1.58 16.29
C TYR A 196 -2.74 2.01 17.22
N LYS A 197 -2.55 3.31 17.43
CA LYS A 197 -1.59 3.82 18.44
C LYS A 197 -1.96 3.39 19.85
N ARG A 198 -3.24 3.53 20.24
CA ARG A 198 -3.73 3.12 21.57
C ARG A 198 -3.47 1.62 21.81
N LEU A 199 -3.65 0.81 20.78
CA LEU A 199 -3.46 -0.64 20.82
C LEU A 199 -1.99 -1.09 20.67
N GLY A 200 -1.04 -0.17 20.44
CA GLY A 200 0.38 -0.50 20.25
C GLY A 200 0.66 -1.25 18.93
N ILE A 201 -0.20 -1.08 17.92
CA ILE A 201 0.02 -1.60 16.57
C ILE A 201 1.08 -0.72 15.88
N GLY A 202 2.25 -1.29 15.59
CA GLY A 202 3.32 -0.62 14.86
C GLY A 202 3.13 -0.69 13.35
N GLY A 203 4.03 -0.06 12.58
CA GLY A 203 4.02 -0.16 11.13
C GLY A 203 2.86 0.59 10.46
N ILE A 204 2.41 1.68 11.10
CA ILE A 204 1.30 2.52 10.65
C ILE A 204 1.80 3.83 10.02
N GLU A 205 3.12 4.01 9.94
CA GLU A 205 3.76 5.27 9.55
C GLU A 205 3.34 5.70 8.14
N ARG A 206 3.16 4.75 7.22
CA ARG A 206 2.62 5.03 5.87
C ARG A 206 1.19 5.59 5.92
N LEU A 207 0.32 5.01 6.74
CA LEU A 207 -1.04 5.54 6.91
C LEU A 207 -1.03 6.94 7.52
N GLU A 208 -0.12 7.20 8.46
CA GLU A 208 0.04 8.52 9.05
C GLU A 208 0.55 9.55 8.05
N THR A 209 1.52 9.18 7.21
CA THR A 209 1.99 10.02 6.11
C THR A 209 0.83 10.34 5.16
N TYR A 210 0.04 9.35 4.75
CA TYR A 210 -1.10 9.57 3.88
C TYR A 210 -2.19 10.41 4.54
N LEU A 211 -2.46 10.20 5.83
CA LEU A 211 -3.38 11.05 6.58
C LEU A 211 -2.88 12.50 6.65
N ASN A 212 -1.58 12.69 6.89
CA ASN A 212 -0.98 14.02 6.93
C ASN A 212 -1.18 14.74 5.60
N HIS A 213 -0.86 14.10 4.48
CA HIS A 213 -1.06 14.71 3.17
C HIS A 213 -2.55 14.87 2.79
N ALA A 214 -3.43 13.98 3.27
CA ALA A 214 -4.88 14.15 3.10
C ALA A 214 -5.39 15.40 3.81
N LYS A 215 -4.92 15.65 5.04
CA LYS A 215 -5.27 16.84 5.83
C LYS A 215 -4.74 18.13 5.22
N HIS A 216 -3.51 18.09 4.68
CA HIS A 216 -2.94 19.22 3.96
C HIS A 216 -3.61 19.42 2.60
N GLY A 217 -4.21 18.38 2.01
CA GLY A 217 -4.91 18.44 0.73
C GLY A 217 -3.99 18.28 -0.48
N ASP A 218 -2.87 17.58 -0.30
CA ASP A 218 -1.84 17.30 -1.31
C ASP A 218 -1.54 15.80 -1.47
N LEU A 219 -2.39 14.91 -0.92
CA LEU A 219 -2.21 13.45 -0.97
C LEU A 219 -2.06 12.92 -2.41
N ARG A 220 -2.84 13.45 -3.35
CA ARG A 220 -2.76 13.04 -4.76
C ARG A 220 -1.37 13.31 -5.32
N GLU A 221 -0.85 14.50 -5.09
CA GLU A 221 0.50 14.89 -5.51
C GLU A 221 1.54 14.01 -4.84
N TRP A 222 1.42 13.81 -3.52
CA TRP A 222 2.34 12.97 -2.74
C TRP A 222 2.44 11.54 -3.28
N ILE A 223 1.30 10.88 -3.55
CA ILE A 223 1.29 9.51 -4.08
C ILE A 223 1.94 9.45 -5.47
N LEU A 224 1.69 10.44 -6.34
CA LEU A 224 2.31 10.49 -7.66
C LEU A 224 3.83 10.69 -7.61
N ILE A 225 4.29 11.47 -6.63
CA ILE A 225 5.71 11.67 -6.32
C ILE A 225 6.33 10.37 -5.79
N GLU A 226 5.67 9.68 -4.86
CA GLU A 226 6.12 8.41 -4.27
C GLU A 226 6.17 7.30 -5.33
N HIS A 227 5.14 7.18 -6.19
CA HIS A 227 5.08 6.22 -7.31
C HIS A 227 6.27 6.29 -8.24
N GLN A 228 6.77 7.49 -8.46
CA GLN A 228 7.84 7.77 -9.41
C GLN A 228 9.19 7.98 -8.72
N ASN A 229 9.24 7.84 -7.39
CA ASN A 229 10.44 8.04 -6.57
C ASN A 229 11.09 9.40 -6.82
N LEU A 230 10.30 10.47 -7.02
CA LEU A 230 10.83 11.77 -7.49
C LEU A 230 11.56 12.56 -6.40
N LEU A 231 11.39 12.19 -5.13
CA LEU A 231 12.07 12.77 -3.97
C LEU A 231 13.28 11.93 -3.50
N SER A 232 13.66 10.88 -4.24
CA SER A 232 14.84 10.08 -3.90
C SER A 232 16.10 10.94 -3.83
N ASN A 233 16.94 10.67 -2.84
CA ASN A 233 18.28 11.24 -2.84
C ASN A 233 19.17 10.55 -3.89
N PRO A 234 20.04 11.31 -4.56
CA PRO A 234 21.07 10.76 -5.43
C PRO A 234 21.89 9.69 -4.71
N GLY A 235 22.06 8.52 -5.36
CA GLY A 235 22.84 7.40 -4.82
C GLY A 235 22.17 6.53 -3.75
N GLU A 236 21.00 6.91 -3.21
CA GLU A 236 20.25 6.06 -2.26
C GLU A 236 19.33 5.06 -2.97
N SER A 237 18.75 5.46 -4.10
CA SER A 237 17.89 4.61 -4.91
C SER A 237 17.86 5.14 -6.34
N PHE A 238 17.56 4.27 -7.32
CA PHE A 238 17.48 4.69 -8.71
C PHE A 238 16.36 5.72 -8.92
N GLY A 239 16.75 6.97 -9.20
CA GLY A 239 15.85 8.11 -9.26
C GLY A 239 16.25 9.15 -10.30
N PRO A 240 15.68 10.37 -10.23
CA PRO A 240 15.93 11.42 -11.23
C PRO A 240 17.39 11.75 -11.48
N ALA A 241 18.26 11.55 -10.49
CA ALA A 241 19.69 11.79 -10.59
C ALA A 241 20.45 10.69 -11.34
N ASP A 242 19.87 9.48 -11.45
CA ASP A 242 20.53 8.28 -11.98
C ASP A 242 19.89 7.79 -13.28
N TRP A 243 18.74 8.35 -13.70
CA TRP A 243 17.97 7.85 -14.83
C TRP A 243 18.76 7.71 -16.13
N GLN A 244 19.75 8.57 -16.36
CA GLN A 244 20.62 8.51 -17.52
C GLN A 244 21.36 7.16 -17.62
N GLU A 245 21.70 6.53 -16.48
CA GLU A 245 22.57 5.34 -16.39
C GLU A 245 21.94 4.07 -17.00
N ASP A 246 20.62 3.94 -16.93
CA ASP A 246 19.89 2.71 -17.35
C ASP A 246 18.69 3.00 -18.29
N SER A 247 18.59 4.24 -18.80
CA SER A 247 17.49 4.62 -19.71
C SER A 247 18.01 4.94 -21.10
N SER A 248 17.47 4.28 -22.13
CA SER A 248 17.48 4.80 -23.52
C SER A 248 17.02 6.27 -23.56
N PHE A 249 17.48 7.07 -24.51
CA PHE A 249 17.07 8.48 -24.63
C PHE A 249 15.55 8.69 -24.57
N GLU A 250 14.77 7.85 -25.27
CA GLU A 250 13.29 7.90 -25.24
C GLU A 250 12.72 7.69 -23.83
N ARG A 251 13.26 6.72 -23.09
CA ARG A 251 12.89 6.44 -21.69
C ARG A 251 13.31 7.56 -20.76
N LEU A 252 14.51 8.11 -20.92
CA LEU A 252 15.00 9.23 -20.13
C LEU A 252 14.08 10.44 -20.31
N LYS A 253 13.80 10.80 -21.56
CA LYS A 253 12.86 11.86 -21.93
C LYS A 253 11.47 11.60 -21.33
N SER A 254 10.95 10.39 -21.47
CA SER A 254 9.65 10.02 -20.89
C SER A 254 9.61 10.14 -19.35
N ARG A 255 10.70 9.82 -18.65
CA ARG A 255 10.77 9.96 -17.18
C ARG A 255 10.79 11.43 -16.77
N TRP A 256 11.61 12.26 -17.41
CA TRP A 256 11.67 13.70 -17.15
C TRP A 256 10.39 14.43 -17.53
N ASP A 257 9.80 14.13 -18.69
CA ASP A 257 8.53 14.72 -19.12
C ASP A 257 7.41 14.42 -18.08
N ARG A 258 7.39 13.19 -17.53
CA ARG A 258 6.46 12.82 -16.44
C ARG A 258 6.76 13.54 -15.13
N ALA A 259 8.03 13.64 -14.73
CA ALA A 259 8.42 14.36 -13.52
C ALA A 259 8.02 15.84 -13.58
N LEU A 260 8.24 16.49 -14.73
CA LEU A 260 7.83 17.87 -14.96
C LEU A 260 6.30 18.03 -14.99
N ALA A 261 5.56 17.05 -15.49
CA ALA A 261 4.10 17.05 -15.43
C ALA A 261 3.60 16.96 -13.97
N VAL A 262 4.18 16.09 -13.14
CA VAL A 262 3.87 16.02 -11.70
C VAL A 262 4.22 17.33 -10.99
N LEU A 263 5.37 17.92 -11.31
CA LEU A 263 5.78 19.21 -10.76
C LEU A 263 4.76 20.33 -11.06
N ARG A 264 4.29 20.43 -12.31
CA ARG A 264 3.26 21.41 -12.70
C ARG A 264 1.93 21.16 -12.01
N MET A 265 1.47 19.91 -11.98
CA MET A 265 0.25 19.55 -11.27
C MET A 265 0.34 19.88 -9.76
N THR A 266 1.51 19.68 -9.16
CA THR A 266 1.76 20.05 -7.76
C THR A 266 1.76 21.57 -7.58
N GLN A 267 2.32 22.32 -8.52
CA GLN A 267 2.30 23.78 -8.54
C GLN A 267 0.86 24.34 -8.62
N GLU A 268 0.00 23.70 -9.41
CA GLU A 268 -1.39 24.09 -9.64
C GLU A 268 -2.27 23.87 -8.40
N ASN A 269 -1.86 23.03 -7.44
CA ASN A 269 -2.56 22.84 -6.18
C ASN A 269 -2.08 23.88 -5.13
N PRO A 270 -2.90 24.87 -4.74
CA PRO A 270 -2.51 25.88 -3.74
C PRO A 270 -2.21 25.29 -2.36
N LYS A 271 -2.70 24.08 -2.08
CA LYS A 271 -2.44 23.38 -0.82
C LYS A 271 -1.13 22.58 -0.80
N ALA A 272 -0.54 22.35 -1.97
CA ALA A 272 0.69 21.56 -2.12
C ALA A 272 1.94 22.44 -2.29
N GLN A 273 1.93 23.71 -1.88
CA GLN A 273 3.05 24.64 -2.15
C GLN A 273 4.35 24.21 -1.47
N ASP A 274 4.28 23.72 -0.24
CA ASP A 274 5.46 23.19 0.46
C ASP A 274 5.99 21.92 -0.23
N LEU A 275 5.10 21.05 -0.68
CA LEU A 275 5.44 19.84 -1.43
C LEU A 275 6.04 20.18 -2.80
N TYR A 276 5.49 21.18 -3.49
CA TYR A 276 6.04 21.74 -4.73
C TYR A 276 7.45 22.25 -4.52
N GLY A 277 7.70 23.04 -3.46
CA GLY A 277 9.04 23.56 -3.14
C GLY A 277 10.06 22.45 -2.90
N GLN A 278 9.67 21.39 -2.17
CA GLN A 278 10.51 20.20 -1.96
C GLN A 278 10.81 19.47 -3.27
N LEU A 279 9.77 19.19 -4.07
CA LEU A 279 9.92 18.51 -5.36
C LEU A 279 10.78 19.31 -6.34
N PHE A 280 10.52 20.61 -6.48
CA PHE A 280 11.29 21.51 -7.33
C PHE A 280 12.77 21.48 -6.96
N SER A 281 13.08 21.64 -5.66
CA SER A 281 14.45 21.65 -5.16
C SER A 281 15.15 20.31 -5.41
N ASN A 282 14.45 19.19 -5.22
CA ASN A 282 15.03 17.88 -5.45
C ASN A 282 15.30 17.60 -6.93
N LEU A 283 14.33 17.91 -7.81
CA LEU A 283 14.47 17.72 -9.25
C LEU A 283 15.55 18.63 -9.83
N ALA A 284 15.65 19.88 -9.39
CA ALA A 284 16.72 20.81 -9.79
C ALA A 284 18.11 20.27 -9.43
N ARG A 285 18.27 19.82 -8.18
CA ARG A 285 19.51 19.18 -7.71
C ARG A 285 19.85 17.94 -8.53
N SER A 286 18.85 17.08 -8.78
CA SER A 286 19.01 15.84 -9.53
C SER A 286 19.38 16.08 -10.99
N ALA A 287 18.77 17.06 -11.65
CA ALA A 287 19.09 17.44 -13.03
C ALA A 287 20.55 17.89 -13.18
N LYS A 288 21.06 18.66 -12.21
CA LYS A 288 22.46 19.09 -12.18
C LYS A 288 23.42 17.90 -12.03
N ILE A 289 23.11 16.96 -11.14
CA ILE A 289 23.91 15.74 -10.93
C ILE A 289 23.91 14.88 -12.19
N ALA A 290 22.72 14.55 -12.70
CA ALA A 290 22.56 13.78 -13.93
C ALA A 290 23.32 14.38 -15.12
N LEU A 291 23.33 15.71 -15.26
CA LEU A 291 24.08 16.40 -16.32
C LEU A 291 25.60 16.30 -16.14
N VAL A 292 26.10 16.30 -14.90
CA VAL A 292 27.54 16.07 -14.61
C VAL A 292 27.90 14.63 -14.92
N ASP A 293 27.09 13.68 -14.46
CA ASP A 293 27.34 12.25 -14.62
C ASP A 293 27.32 11.85 -16.08
N LEU A 294 26.36 12.34 -16.87
CA LEU A 294 26.25 12.09 -18.30
C LEU A 294 27.54 12.38 -19.08
N LYS A 295 28.31 13.40 -18.67
CA LYS A 295 29.60 13.74 -19.32
C LYS A 295 30.61 12.61 -19.18
N ASN A 296 30.55 11.88 -18.07
CA ASN A 296 31.45 10.79 -17.72
C ASN A 296 30.98 9.41 -18.22
N LEU A 297 29.81 9.33 -18.87
CA LEU A 297 29.27 8.08 -19.41
C LEU A 297 29.78 7.85 -20.85
N ASP A 298 30.41 6.71 -21.07
CA ASP A 298 31.07 6.36 -22.34
C ASP A 298 30.30 5.34 -23.19
N TYR A 299 29.15 4.85 -22.71
CA TYR A 299 28.36 3.83 -23.43
C TYR A 299 27.35 4.43 -24.42
N TRP A 300 27.15 5.76 -24.44
CA TRP A 300 26.32 6.44 -25.42
C TRP A 300 27.09 6.66 -26.74
N PRO A 301 26.51 6.32 -27.91
CA PRO A 301 27.09 6.73 -29.18
C PRO A 301 27.25 8.27 -29.24
N GLU A 302 28.36 8.79 -29.77
CA GLU A 302 28.70 10.23 -29.76
C GLU A 302 27.55 11.14 -30.24
N GLY A 303 26.86 10.75 -31.31
CA GLY A 303 25.72 11.49 -31.85
C GLY A 303 24.50 11.53 -30.93
N GLN A 304 24.25 10.48 -30.14
CA GLN A 304 23.18 10.44 -29.14
C GLN A 304 23.58 11.19 -27.86
N LYS A 305 24.86 11.11 -27.46
CA LYS A 305 25.36 11.81 -26.26
C LYS A 305 25.13 13.31 -26.35
N ALA A 306 25.43 13.93 -27.49
CA ALA A 306 25.19 15.36 -27.72
C ALA A 306 23.69 15.74 -27.65
N GLU A 307 22.80 14.88 -28.15
CA GLU A 307 21.36 15.09 -28.09
C GLU A 307 20.83 14.99 -26.65
N ILE A 308 21.27 13.98 -25.90
CA ILE A 308 20.91 13.78 -24.50
C ILE A 308 21.44 14.94 -23.65
N GLU A 309 22.68 15.37 -23.86
CA GLU A 309 23.28 16.52 -23.16
C GLU A 309 22.47 17.79 -23.41
N LYS A 310 22.10 18.07 -24.66
CA LYS A 310 21.27 19.23 -25.01
C LYS A 310 19.89 19.16 -24.34
N TYR A 311 19.26 17.98 -24.31
CA TYR A 311 17.99 17.78 -23.63
C TYR A 311 18.12 18.04 -22.12
N MET A 312 19.12 17.44 -21.46
CA MET A 312 19.36 17.61 -20.03
C MET A 312 19.75 19.04 -19.65
N GLN A 313 20.47 19.76 -20.52
CA GLN A 313 20.70 21.21 -20.35
C GLN A 313 19.38 21.99 -20.36
N GLY A 314 18.45 21.68 -21.27
CA GLY A 314 17.12 22.28 -21.30
C GLY A 314 16.31 22.00 -20.03
N ILE A 315 16.40 20.78 -19.50
CA ILE A 315 15.80 20.43 -18.19
C ILE A 315 16.41 21.28 -17.08
N ASN A 316 17.75 21.34 -16.98
CA ASN A 316 18.43 22.14 -15.95
C ASN A 316 18.06 23.64 -16.03
N GLN A 317 17.99 24.21 -17.23
CA GLN A 317 17.58 25.60 -17.45
C GLN A 317 16.15 25.90 -16.98
N THR A 318 15.26 24.91 -17.02
CA THR A 318 13.88 25.04 -16.51
C THR A 318 13.85 25.33 -15.01
N PHE A 319 14.86 24.86 -14.27
CA PHE A 319 14.99 25.09 -12.82
C PHE A 319 15.79 26.35 -12.48
N GLU A 320 16.64 26.84 -13.38
CA GLU A 320 17.37 28.10 -13.22
C GLU A 320 16.49 29.33 -13.51
N ASN A 321 15.50 29.17 -14.39
CA ASN A 321 14.51 30.20 -14.73
C ASN A 321 13.10 29.64 -14.51
N PRO A 322 12.61 29.56 -13.25
CA PRO A 322 11.30 28.99 -12.99
C PRO A 322 10.22 29.77 -13.74
N PRO A 323 9.24 29.09 -14.37
CA PRO A 323 8.12 29.78 -14.99
C PRO A 323 7.41 30.65 -13.95
N GLN A 324 7.10 31.90 -14.30
CA GLN A 324 6.40 32.83 -13.42
C GLN A 324 5.09 32.18 -12.94
N SER A 325 4.82 32.27 -11.63
CA SER A 325 3.60 31.74 -11.02
C SER A 325 2.36 32.21 -11.77
N PRO A 326 1.30 31.39 -11.89
CA PRO A 326 0.02 31.86 -12.38
C PRO A 326 -0.43 33.08 -11.56
N PRO A 327 -1.09 34.08 -12.17
CA PRO A 327 -1.51 35.29 -11.48
C PRO A 327 -2.34 34.91 -10.25
N GLN A 328 -1.97 35.45 -9.09
CA GLN A 328 -2.77 35.27 -7.88
C GLN A 328 -4.20 35.73 -8.17
N PRO A 329 -5.24 34.97 -7.75
CA PRO A 329 -6.60 35.46 -7.84
C PRO A 329 -6.67 36.77 -7.06
N ASN A 330 -7.16 37.82 -7.72
CA ASN A 330 -7.36 39.12 -7.08
C ASN A 330 -8.11 38.92 -5.76
N PRO A 331 -7.71 39.59 -4.67
CA PRO A 331 -8.49 39.56 -3.45
C PRO A 331 -9.90 40.04 -3.79
N THR A 332 -10.88 39.17 -3.59
CA THR A 332 -12.30 39.51 -3.70
C THR A 332 -12.57 40.64 -2.68
N PRO A 333 -13.24 41.73 -3.08
CA PRO A 333 -13.46 42.90 -2.23
C PRO A 333 -14.28 42.61 -0.97
#